data_AF-A0A2V7Q456-F1
#
_entry.id   AF-A0A2V7Q456-F1
#
_cell.length_a   1.000
_cell.length_b   1.000
_cell.length_c   1.000
_cell.angle_alpha   90.00
_cell.angle_beta   90.00
_cell.angle_gamma   90.00
#
_symmetry.space_group_name_H-M   'P 1'
#
loop_
_entity.id
_entity.type
_entity.pdbx_description
1 polymer ?
#
loop_
_entity_poly.entity_id
_entity_poly.type
_entity_poly.pdbx_seq_one_letter_code
_entity_poly.pdbx_strand_id
1 'polypeptide(L)'
;MFLTSAAADRATSAAAWSTPSVIAPGIGDRFGAELSAASGGRLDVMFDDRSYSGNAVVDVTYAWSTDGGASWNSTRVTKAGFDASQYGVPCGSCANGIRPFLGDYNGIASLVDGAVMAWTGVAPKTGTVNDNLEIFFGSVTP
;
A
#
# COMPACT_ATOMS: atom_id res chain seq x y z
N MET A 1 3.30 8.36 -5.03
CA MET A 1 2.95 8.58 -3.62
C MET A 1 3.90 9.61 -3.01
N PHE A 2 3.40 10.45 -2.11
CA PHE A 2 4.14 11.56 -1.53
C PHE A 2 3.91 11.65 -0.02
N LEU A 3 4.91 12.12 0.72
CA LEU A 3 4.78 12.53 2.12
C LEU A 3 4.74 14.06 2.19
N THR A 4 3.86 14.58 3.04
CA THR A 4 3.92 15.96 3.52
C THR A 4 3.71 15.95 5.04
N SER A 5 4.29 16.92 5.73
CA SER A 5 4.18 17.03 7.18
C SER A 5 4.03 18.49 7.62
N ALA A 6 3.44 18.68 8.79
CA ALA A 6 3.33 19.96 9.48
C ALA A 6 3.49 19.72 10.98
N ALA A 7 3.96 20.73 11.71
CA ALA A 7 3.91 20.70 13.17
C ALA A 7 2.45 20.55 13.64
N ALA A 8 2.22 19.76 14.69
CA ALA A 8 0.86 19.40 15.13
C ALA A 8 0.00 20.62 15.48
N ASP A 9 0.59 21.64 16.09
CA ASP A 9 -0.04 22.91 16.44
C ASP A 9 -0.34 23.81 15.22
N ARG A 10 0.16 23.43 14.04
CA ARG A 10 0.02 24.17 12.77
C ARG A 10 -0.68 23.37 11.66
N ALA A 11 -1.05 22.11 11.91
CA ALA A 11 -1.59 21.20 10.90
C ALA A 11 -2.90 21.68 10.23
N THR A 12 -3.67 22.54 10.92
CA THR A 12 -4.88 23.17 10.37
C THR A 12 -4.59 24.28 9.35
N SER A 13 -3.35 24.75 9.26
CA SER A 13 -2.93 25.75 8.29
C SER A 13 -2.38 25.07 7.03
N ALA A 14 -3.07 25.21 5.90
CA ALA A 14 -2.59 24.68 4.61
C ALA A 14 -1.17 25.18 4.24
N ALA A 15 -0.80 26.38 4.67
CA ALA A 15 0.52 26.96 4.41
C ALA A 15 1.65 26.39 5.29
N ALA A 16 1.32 25.60 6.32
CA ALA A 16 2.31 25.01 7.21
C ALA A 16 2.81 23.63 6.74
N TRP A 17 2.17 23.06 5.72
CA TRP A 17 2.54 21.76 5.17
C TRP A 17 3.80 21.86 4.32
N SER A 18 4.70 20.89 4.49
CA SER A 18 5.94 20.81 3.72
C SER A 18 5.65 20.58 2.23
N THR A 19 6.60 20.99 1.38
CA THR A 19 6.62 20.55 -0.02
C THR A 19 6.55 19.02 -0.08
N PRO A 20 5.65 18.43 -0.88
CA PRO A 20 5.55 16.98 -0.99
C PRO A 20 6.88 16.34 -1.39
N SER A 21 7.36 15.37 -0.61
CA SER A 21 8.52 14.53 -0.96
C SER A 21 8.04 13.20 -1.52
N VAL A 22 8.75 12.66 -2.51
CA VAL A 22 8.39 11.35 -3.09
C VAL A 22 8.80 10.25 -2.13
N ILE A 23 7.84 9.44 -1.69
CA ILE A 23 8.13 8.20 -0.98
C ILE A 23 8.62 7.17 -2.01
N ALA A 24 9.76 6.51 -1.77
CA ALA A 24 10.28 5.35 -2.51
C ALA A 24 9.92 5.33 -4.02
N PRO A 25 10.58 6.15 -4.88
CA PRO A 25 10.17 6.33 -6.28
C PRO A 25 10.12 5.00 -7.06
N GLY A 26 9.10 4.86 -7.92
CA GLY A 26 8.85 3.68 -8.76
C GLY A 26 8.20 4.07 -10.09
N ILE A 27 8.27 3.18 -11.07
CA ILE A 27 7.85 3.42 -12.47
C ILE A 27 6.36 3.12 -12.73
N GLY A 28 5.66 2.50 -11.78
CA GLY A 28 4.25 2.15 -11.90
C GLY A 28 3.33 2.97 -11.01
N ASP A 29 2.03 2.69 -11.10
CA ASP A 29 1.02 3.29 -10.24
C ASP A 29 1.22 2.80 -8.81
N ARG A 30 1.05 3.73 -7.86
CA ARG A 30 1.21 3.48 -6.42
C ARG A 30 0.08 4.16 -5.66
N PHE A 31 -0.68 3.39 -4.87
CA PHE A 31 -1.95 3.81 -4.27
C PHE A 31 -2.22 3.03 -2.97
N GLY A 32 -3.36 3.30 -2.31
CA GLY A 32 -3.77 2.55 -1.10
C GLY A 32 -2.78 2.65 0.07
N ALA A 33 -2.26 3.85 0.29
CA ALA A 33 -1.15 4.08 1.20
C ALA A 33 -1.56 4.16 2.67
N GLU A 34 -0.83 3.46 3.53
CA GLU A 34 -0.97 3.52 4.98
C GLU A 34 0.36 3.91 5.63
N LEU A 35 0.32 4.76 6.66
CA LEU A 35 1.50 5.27 7.36
C LEU A 35 1.40 4.95 8.85
N SER A 36 2.50 4.45 9.41
CA SER A 36 2.72 4.33 10.85
C SER A 36 4.09 4.89 11.22
N ALA A 37 4.28 5.22 12.50
CA ALA A 37 5.55 5.69 13.03
C ALA A 37 5.99 4.82 14.22
N ALA A 38 7.24 4.36 14.20
CA ALA A 38 7.83 3.62 15.30
C ALA A 38 8.27 4.55 16.43
N SER A 39 8.43 3.99 17.64
CA SER A 39 9.17 4.65 18.71
C SER A 39 10.60 4.94 18.22
N GLY A 40 11.02 6.20 18.24
CA GLY A 40 12.31 6.64 17.68
C GLY A 40 12.21 7.38 16.34
N GLY A 41 11.00 7.55 15.79
CA GLY A 41 10.76 8.45 14.66
C GLY A 41 10.95 7.82 13.27
N ARG A 42 11.16 6.50 13.20
CA ARG A 42 11.12 5.77 11.92
C ARG A 42 9.70 5.85 11.36
N LEU A 43 9.56 6.28 10.12
CA LEU A 43 8.31 6.28 9.38
C LEU A 43 8.23 5.00 8.55
N ASP A 44 7.11 4.30 8.65
CA ASP A 44 6.85 3.03 8.00
C ASP A 44 5.60 3.21 7.13
N VAL A 45 5.71 2.93 5.83
CA VAL A 45 4.63 3.10 4.85
C VAL A 45 4.42 1.80 4.11
N MET A 46 3.18 1.37 3.97
CA MET A 46 2.80 0.34 3.00
C MET A 46 1.90 0.92 1.91
N PHE A 47 1.95 0.35 0.72
CA PHE A 47 1.13 0.77 -0.41
C PHE A 47 1.02 -0.34 -1.45
N ASP A 48 -0.07 -0.30 -2.22
CA ASP A 48 -0.22 -1.05 -3.44
C ASP A 48 0.70 -0.47 -4.52
N ASP A 49 1.44 -1.33 -5.20
CA ASP A 49 2.51 -0.97 -6.12
C ASP A 49 2.44 -1.82 -7.38
N ARG A 50 2.33 -1.18 -8.54
CA ARG A 50 2.36 -1.87 -9.84
C ARG A 50 3.70 -1.71 -10.57
N SER A 51 4.72 -1.16 -9.90
CA SER A 51 6.04 -0.91 -10.47
C SER A 51 6.80 -2.17 -10.84
N TYR A 52 6.58 -3.30 -10.13
CA TYR A 52 7.28 -4.56 -10.38
C TYR A 52 6.90 -5.26 -11.69
N SER A 53 5.83 -4.81 -12.33
CA SER A 53 5.28 -5.44 -13.53
C SER A 53 4.95 -4.44 -14.64
N GLY A 54 5.38 -3.17 -14.50
CA GLY A 54 5.05 -2.12 -15.46
C GLY A 54 3.54 -1.92 -15.61
N ASN A 55 2.82 -1.85 -14.49
CA ASN A 55 1.36 -1.73 -14.43
C ASN A 55 0.55 -2.97 -14.83
N ALA A 56 1.12 -4.18 -14.89
CA ALA A 56 0.33 -5.38 -15.23
C ALA A 56 -0.42 -5.98 -14.01
N VAL A 57 0.24 -6.06 -12.86
CA VAL A 57 -0.30 -6.64 -11.61
C VAL A 57 -0.08 -5.72 -10.43
N VAL A 58 -0.89 -5.90 -9.38
CA VAL A 58 -0.81 -5.20 -8.10
C VAL A 58 0.00 -6.03 -7.11
N ASP A 59 1.01 -5.42 -6.52
CA ASP A 59 1.84 -5.92 -5.44
C ASP A 59 1.73 -5.03 -4.20
N VAL A 60 2.29 -5.49 -3.07
CA VAL A 60 2.43 -4.64 -1.87
C VAL A 60 3.89 -4.30 -1.66
N THR A 61 4.19 -3.02 -1.45
CA THR A 61 5.51 -2.51 -1.10
C THR A 61 5.51 -1.96 0.32
N TYR A 62 6.59 -2.26 1.05
CA TYR A 62 6.94 -1.62 2.30
C TYR A 62 8.05 -0.60 2.04
N ALA A 63 7.91 0.61 2.54
CA ALA A 63 8.93 1.66 2.50
C ALA A 63 9.15 2.25 3.89
N TRP A 64 10.38 2.63 4.19
CA TRP A 64 10.72 3.24 5.48
C TRP A 64 11.70 4.38 5.37
N SER A 65 11.63 5.28 6.35
CA SER A 65 12.53 6.42 6.52
C SER A 65 12.95 6.54 7.98
N THR A 66 14.23 6.82 8.22
CA THR A 66 14.80 7.05 9.55
C THR A 66 15.19 8.52 9.77
N ASP A 67 14.87 9.41 8.82
CA ASP A 67 15.29 10.81 8.79
C ASP A 67 14.10 11.77 8.57
N GLY A 68 12.91 11.38 9.07
CA GLY A 68 11.71 12.21 8.98
C GLY A 68 11.12 12.33 7.57
N GLY A 69 11.42 11.38 6.69
CA GLY A 69 10.91 11.32 5.33
C GLY A 69 11.77 12.05 4.29
N ALA A 70 13.02 12.39 4.64
CA ALA A 70 13.98 13.00 3.72
C ALA A 70 14.56 11.97 2.73
N SER A 71 14.80 10.74 3.18
CA SER A 71 15.19 9.59 2.35
C SER A 71 14.37 8.35 2.68
N TRP A 72 14.27 7.45 1.70
CA TRP A 72 13.42 6.26 1.76
C TRP A 72 14.14 5.03 1.23
N ASN A 73 14.02 3.93 1.95
CA ASN A 73 14.29 2.59 1.46
C ASN A 73 12.96 1.87 1.21
N SER A 74 12.98 0.78 0.42
CA SER A 74 11.78 -0.02 0.19
C SER A 74 12.07 -1.47 -0.19
N THR A 75 11.09 -2.34 0.03
CA THR A 75 11.11 -3.75 -0.38
C THR A 75 9.72 -4.24 -0.77
N ARG A 76 9.65 -5.20 -1.69
CA ARG A 76 8.40 -5.90 -2.07
C ARG A 76 8.00 -6.84 -0.93
N VAL A 77 6.75 -6.76 -0.49
CA VAL A 77 6.19 -7.62 0.57
C VAL A 77 5.57 -8.88 -0.04
N THR A 78 4.84 -8.74 -1.16
CA THR A 78 4.20 -9.85 -1.85
C THR A 78 5.22 -10.73 -2.59
N LYS A 79 5.01 -12.05 -2.56
CA LYS A 79 5.79 -13.00 -3.39
C LYS A 79 5.34 -12.99 -4.85
N ALA A 80 4.07 -12.66 -5.09
CA ALA A 80 3.46 -12.53 -6.41
C ALA A 80 2.35 -11.49 -6.34
N GLY A 81 2.21 -10.70 -7.40
CA GLY A 81 1.11 -9.75 -7.54
C GLY A 81 -0.11 -10.39 -8.18
N PHE A 82 -1.23 -9.68 -8.19
CA PHE A 82 -2.47 -10.12 -8.81
C PHE A 82 -2.95 -9.18 -9.92
N ASP A 83 -3.60 -9.73 -10.94
CA ASP A 83 -4.23 -8.95 -12.01
C ASP A 83 -5.62 -8.48 -11.55
N ALA A 84 -5.74 -7.19 -11.24
CA ALA A 84 -6.97 -6.56 -10.80
C ALA A 84 -8.16 -6.72 -11.77
N SER A 85 -7.91 -6.98 -13.06
CA SER A 85 -8.98 -7.21 -14.05
C SER A 85 -9.66 -8.58 -13.91
N GLN A 86 -8.99 -9.53 -13.25
CA GLN A 86 -9.44 -10.92 -13.12
C GLN A 86 -10.22 -11.19 -11.84
N TYR A 87 -10.20 -10.26 -10.86
CA TYR A 87 -10.81 -10.42 -9.55
C TYR A 87 -11.66 -9.21 -9.21
N GLY A 88 -12.67 -9.38 -8.37
CA GLY A 88 -13.57 -8.28 -8.10
C GLY A 88 -14.67 -8.58 -7.10
N VAL A 89 -15.52 -7.59 -6.87
CA VAL A 89 -16.76 -7.82 -6.13
C VAL A 89 -17.89 -8.22 -7.10
N PRO A 90 -18.86 -9.05 -6.67
CA PRO A 90 -19.98 -9.45 -7.52
C PRO A 90 -20.72 -8.26 -8.12
N CYS A 91 -21.01 -8.34 -9.41
CA CYS A 91 -21.69 -7.30 -10.17
C CYS A 91 -22.57 -7.92 -11.26
N GLY A 92 -23.89 -7.98 -11.00
CA GLY A 92 -24.85 -8.62 -11.92
C GLY A 92 -25.04 -7.90 -13.27
N SER A 93 -24.62 -6.64 -13.39
CA SER A 93 -24.67 -5.86 -14.63
C SER A 93 -23.33 -5.79 -15.37
N CYS A 94 -22.25 -6.32 -14.80
CA CYS A 94 -20.93 -6.29 -15.39
C CYS A 94 -20.73 -7.46 -16.36
N ALA A 95 -20.02 -7.24 -17.47
CA ALA A 95 -19.81 -8.25 -18.51
C ALA A 95 -19.23 -9.59 -18.00
N ASN A 96 -18.35 -9.52 -16.99
CA ASN A 96 -17.68 -10.69 -16.40
C ASN A 96 -18.26 -11.07 -15.02
N GLY A 97 -19.41 -10.52 -14.65
CA GLY A 97 -20.04 -10.76 -13.34
C GLY A 97 -19.31 -10.14 -12.15
N ILE A 98 -18.24 -9.38 -12.37
CA ILE A 98 -17.44 -8.70 -11.33
C ILE A 98 -17.14 -7.25 -11.69
N ARG A 99 -17.02 -6.42 -10.66
CA ARG A 99 -16.36 -5.10 -10.74
C ARG A 99 -14.90 -5.25 -10.31
N PRO A 100 -13.91 -4.88 -11.13
CA PRO A 100 -12.48 -5.04 -10.82
C PRO A 100 -12.09 -4.54 -9.43
N PHE A 101 -11.26 -5.32 -8.74
CA PHE A 101 -10.71 -4.98 -7.44
C PHE A 101 -9.23 -4.64 -7.59
N LEU A 102 -8.84 -3.44 -7.17
CA LEU A 102 -7.46 -2.95 -7.29
C LEU A 102 -6.62 -3.21 -6.03
N GLY A 103 -7.22 -3.70 -4.95
CA GLY A 103 -6.70 -3.55 -3.58
C GLY A 103 -7.54 -2.53 -2.80
N ASP A 104 -7.67 -2.72 -1.48
CA ASP A 104 -8.24 -1.77 -0.50
C ASP A 104 -8.10 -2.37 0.92
N TYR A 105 -8.40 -1.59 1.97
CA TYR A 105 -8.36 -2.00 3.38
C TYR A 105 -6.99 -2.53 3.81
N ASN A 106 -6.00 -1.66 3.68
CA ASN A 106 -4.64 -1.90 4.11
C ASN A 106 -4.46 -1.43 5.57
N GLY A 107 -3.46 -1.96 6.24
CA GLY A 107 -3.12 -1.49 7.59
C GLY A 107 -1.69 -1.85 7.93
N ILE A 108 -0.97 -0.89 8.53
CA ILE A 108 0.40 -1.07 9.00
C ILE A 108 0.50 -0.68 10.47
N ALA A 109 1.28 -1.43 11.24
CA ALA A 109 1.68 -1.07 12.58
C ALA A 109 3.20 -1.16 12.73
N SER A 110 3.79 -0.09 13.26
CA SER A 110 5.21 -0.02 13.56
C SER A 110 5.53 -0.67 14.90
N LEU A 111 6.51 -1.56 14.89
CA LEU A 111 7.19 -2.12 16.06
C LEU A 111 8.57 -1.46 16.22
N VAL A 112 9.25 -1.69 17.34
CA VAL A 112 10.57 -1.11 17.59
C VAL A 112 11.60 -1.54 16.52
N ASP A 113 11.56 -2.80 16.13
CA ASP A 113 12.52 -3.49 15.25
C ASP A 113 11.89 -3.95 13.93
N GLY A 114 10.62 -3.59 13.68
CA GLY A 114 9.88 -4.12 12.54
C GLY A 114 8.64 -3.33 12.21
N ALA A 115 7.98 -3.71 11.11
CA ALA A 115 6.62 -3.32 10.80
C ALA A 115 5.80 -4.56 10.46
N VAL A 116 4.55 -4.59 10.89
CA VAL A 116 3.56 -5.62 10.52
C VAL A 116 2.49 -4.99 9.66
N MET A 117 2.04 -5.72 8.65
CA MET A 117 1.10 -5.25 7.64
C MET A 117 -0.02 -6.26 7.45
N ALA A 118 -1.21 -5.75 7.17
CA ALA A 118 -2.34 -6.48 6.64
C ALA A 118 -2.83 -5.79 5.37
N TRP A 119 -3.26 -6.57 4.38
CA TRP A 119 -3.85 -6.05 3.14
C TRP A 119 -4.90 -7.01 2.61
N THR A 120 -5.88 -6.45 1.90
CA THR A 120 -6.81 -7.28 1.13
C THR A 120 -6.17 -7.64 -0.20
N GLY A 121 -6.01 -8.93 -0.44
CA GLY A 121 -5.58 -9.47 -1.72
C GLY A 121 -6.63 -10.38 -2.33
N VAL A 122 -6.18 -11.26 -3.20
CA VAL A 122 -7.05 -12.23 -3.87
C VAL A 122 -6.62 -13.65 -3.54
N ALA A 123 -7.60 -14.49 -3.24
CA ALA A 123 -7.43 -15.90 -2.99
C ALA A 123 -7.85 -16.73 -4.23
N PRO A 124 -7.53 -18.03 -4.29
CA PRO A 124 -7.95 -18.88 -5.39
C PRO A 124 -9.47 -18.82 -5.62
N LYS A 125 -9.86 -18.73 -6.89
CA LYS A 125 -11.27 -18.65 -7.30
C LYS A 125 -12.12 -19.74 -6.67
N THR A 126 -13.21 -19.34 -6.02
CA THR A 126 -14.28 -20.23 -5.56
C THR A 126 -15.55 -19.96 -6.34
N GLY A 127 -16.12 -20.98 -7.00
CA GLY A 127 -17.39 -20.83 -7.72
C GLY A 127 -17.24 -20.24 -9.13
N THR A 128 -18.30 -19.59 -9.63
CA THR A 128 -18.42 -19.18 -11.03
C THR A 128 -17.71 -17.87 -11.35
N VAL A 129 -17.77 -16.90 -10.44
CA VAL A 129 -17.07 -15.61 -10.53
C VAL A 129 -15.80 -15.63 -9.68
N ASN A 130 -14.90 -14.69 -9.91
CA ASN A 130 -13.64 -14.62 -9.19
C ASN A 130 -13.69 -13.51 -8.13
N ASP A 131 -14.45 -13.78 -7.08
CA ASP A 131 -14.82 -12.82 -6.03
C ASP A 131 -14.22 -13.16 -4.66
N ASN A 132 -13.26 -14.08 -4.63
CA ASN A 132 -12.60 -14.49 -3.41
C ASN A 132 -11.51 -13.50 -2.99
N LEU A 133 -11.90 -12.46 -2.26
CA LEU A 133 -11.02 -11.49 -1.63
C LEU A 133 -10.66 -11.96 -0.22
N GLU A 134 -9.38 -11.87 0.16
CA GLU A 134 -8.88 -12.42 1.43
C GLU A 134 -7.90 -11.46 2.10
N ILE A 135 -7.76 -11.54 3.43
CA ILE A 135 -6.79 -10.75 4.18
C ILE A 135 -5.46 -11.51 4.31
N PHE A 136 -4.40 -10.87 3.84
CA PHE A 136 -3.04 -11.35 3.95
C PHE A 136 -2.27 -10.56 5.01
N PHE A 137 -1.23 -11.19 5.57
CA PHE A 137 -0.38 -10.60 6.59
C PHE A 137 1.10 -10.71 6.19
N GLY A 138 1.90 -9.74 6.61
CA GLY A 138 3.33 -9.71 6.37
C GLY A 138 4.06 -8.91 7.44
N SER A 139 5.38 -9.14 7.54
CA SER A 139 6.25 -8.40 8.45
C SER A 139 7.60 -8.14 7.80
N VAL A 140 8.19 -6.98 8.07
CA VAL A 140 9.51 -6.61 7.55
C VAL A 140 10.37 -6.04 8.69
N THR A 141 11.65 -6.41 8.71
CA THR A 141 12.70 -5.82 9.55
C THR A 141 13.48 -4.81 8.69
N PRO A 142 13.42 -3.49 9.00
CA PRO A 142 14.00 -2.42 8.18
C PRO A 142 15.49 -2.16 8.41
#